data_AF-M5NXI4-F1
#
_entry.id   AF-M5NXI4-F1
#
_cell.length_a   1.000
_cell.length_b   1.000
_cell.length_c   1.000
_cell.angle_alpha   90.00
_cell.angle_beta   90.00
_cell.angle_gamma   90.00
#
_symmetry.space_group_name_H-M   'P 1'
#
loop_
_entity.id
_entity.type
_entity.pdbx_description
1 polymer ?
#
loop_
_entity_poly.entity_id
_entity_poly.type
_entity_poly.pdbx_seq_one_letter_code
_entity_poly.pdbx_strand_id
1 'polypeptide(L)' 'MDRALTQSLDDDELNIIKAKYLSPQKIKDIEIYMEIGLKKGQILSDQTAGHL' A
#
# COMPACT_ATOMS: atom_id res chain seq x y z
N MET A 1 -7.46 -1.91 14.63
CA MET A 1 -6.80 -1.36 13.42
C MET A 1 -5.36 -1.85 13.33
N ASP A 2 -4.56 -1.70 14.39
CA ASP A 2 -3.17 -2.19 14.43
C ASP A 2 -2.95 -3.60 13.88
N ARG A 3 -3.64 -4.62 14.41
CA ARG A 3 -3.45 -6.01 13.96
C ARG A 3 -3.73 -6.23 12.47
N ALA A 4 -4.74 -5.57 11.91
CA ALA A 4 -5.10 -5.71 10.49
C ALA A 4 -4.07 -5.02 9.58
N LEU A 5 -3.50 -3.91 10.02
CA LEU A 5 -2.45 -3.19 9.29
C LEU A 5 -1.11 -3.95 9.30
N THR A 6 -0.86 -4.77 10.33
CA THR A 6 0.43 -5.47 10.49
C THR A 6 0.49 -6.89 9.95
N GLN A 7 -0.65 -7.54 9.65
CA GLN A 7 -0.68 -8.97 9.29
C GLN A 7 -1.32 -9.26 7.94
N SER A 8 -1.94 -8.28 7.29
CA SER A 8 -2.72 -8.50 6.06
C SER A 8 -2.28 -7.63 4.89
N LEU A 9 -1.30 -6.74 5.10
CA LEU A 9 -0.83 -5.81 4.09
C LEU A 9 0.66 -6.00 3.87
N ASP A 10 1.09 -5.93 2.62
CA ASP A 10 2.50 -5.78 2.30
C ASP A 10 2.99 -4.36 2.61
N ASP A 11 4.31 -4.16 2.55
CA ASP A 11 4.95 -2.90 2.91
C ASP A 11 4.47 -1.73 2.02
N ASP A 12 4.18 -1.99 0.74
CA ASP A 12 3.68 -0.96 -0.19
C ASP A 12 2.24 -0.59 0.14
N GLU A 13 1.37 -1.57 0.37
CA GLU A 13 -0.01 -1.36 0.81
C GLU A 13 -0.07 -0.57 2.13
N LEU A 14 0.79 -0.93 3.09
CA LEU A 14 0.88 -0.23 4.37
C LEU A 14 1.36 1.22 4.19
N ASN A 15 2.35 1.46 3.33
CA ASN A 15 2.87 2.79 3.03
C ASN A 15 1.81 3.68 2.37
N ILE A 16 1.02 3.13 1.43
CA ILE A 16 -0.08 3.85 0.80
C ILE A 16 -1.12 4.25 1.85
N ILE A 17 -1.51 3.33 2.75
CA ILE A 17 -2.50 3.65 3.78
C ILE A 17 -2.00 4.73 4.73
N LYS A 18 -0.73 4.65 5.15
CA LYS A 18 -0.11 5.66 6.01
C LYS A 18 -0.08 7.03 5.35
N ALA A 19 0.38 7.12 4.11
CA ALA A 19 0.53 8.38 3.39
C ALA A 19 -0.82 9.03 3.04
N LYS A 20 -1.81 8.22 2.63
CA LYS A 20 -3.09 8.73 2.11
C LYS A 20 -4.14 9.00 3.19
N TYR A 21 -4.19 8.16 4.22
CA TYR A 21 -5.30 8.17 5.18
C TYR A 21 -4.87 8.44 6.62
N LEU A 22 -3.64 8.13 7.00
CA LEU A 22 -3.14 8.32 8.38
C LEU A 22 -2.22 9.53 8.53
N SER A 23 -1.92 10.23 7.44
CA SER A 23 -1.18 11.49 7.45
C SER A 23 -2.14 12.68 7.57
N PRO A 24 -1.79 13.74 8.32
CA PRO A 24 -2.55 14.99 8.33
C PRO A 24 -2.45 15.76 7.00
N GLN A 25 -1.52 15.39 6.12
CA GLN A 25 -1.34 16.00 4.80
C GLN A 25 -2.11 15.23 3.72
N LYS A 26 -2.85 15.96 2.87
CA LYS A 26 -3.50 15.38 1.69
C LYS A 26 -2.51 15.29 0.54
N ILE A 27 -1.89 14.13 0.38
CA ILE A 27 -0.97 13.82 -0.70
C ILE A 27 -1.76 13.21 -1.87
N LYS A 28 -1.42 13.56 -3.11
CA LYS A 28 -2.07 12.98 -4.30
C LYS A 28 -1.59 11.56 -4.52
N ASP A 29 -2.50 10.69 -4.98
CA ASP A 29 -2.19 9.29 -5.30
C ASP A 29 -0.97 9.14 -6.22
N ILE A 30 -0.82 10.02 -7.21
CA ILE A 30 0.32 9.97 -8.14
C ILE A 30 1.66 10.21 -7.45
N GLU A 31 1.70 11.07 -6.44
CA GLU A 31 2.93 11.37 -5.69
C GLU A 31 3.31 10.19 -4.81
N ILE A 32 2.31 9.58 -4.15
CA ILE A 32 2.52 8.35 -3.36
C ILE A 32 3.06 7.24 -4.25
N TYR A 33 2.46 6.98 -5.42
CA TYR A 33 2.93 5.94 -6.34
C TYR A 33 4.33 6.20 -6.87
N MET A 34 4.67 7.47 -7.19
CA MET A 34 6.01 7.83 -7.63
C MET A 34 7.06 7.59 -6.52
N GLU A 35 6.73 7.92 -5.26
CA GLU A 35 7.64 7.80 -4.12
C GLU A 35 8.00 6.33 -3.82
N ILE A 36 7.04 5.41 -3.95
CA ILE A 36 7.25 3.96 -3.76
C ILE A 36 7.66 3.24 -5.06
N GLY A 37 7.94 3.97 -6.15
CA GLY A 37 8.39 3.40 -7.42
C GLY A 37 7.34 2.59 -8.19
N LEU A 38 6.06 2.71 -7.83
CA LEU A 38 4.95 2.03 -8.49
C LEU A 38 4.41 2.85 -9.68
N LYS A 39 4.06 2.17 -10.77
CA LYS A 39 3.29 2.80 -11.85
C LYS A 39 1.80 2.73 -11.54
N LYS A 40 1.09 3.84 -11.81
CA LYS A 40 -0.38 3.89 -11.70
C LYS A 40 -1.01 2.75 -12.52
N GLY A 41 -1.74 1.86 -11.87
CA GLY A 41 -2.39 0.70 -12.51
C GLY A 41 -1.67 -0.64 -12.31
N GLN A 42 -0.56 -0.66 -11.57
CA GLN A 42 0.07 -1.90 -11.12
C GLN A 42 -0.81 -2.53 -10.03
N ILE A 43 -1.23 -3.78 -10.24
CA ILE A 43 -2.03 -4.54 -9.27
C ILE A 43 -1.07 -5.08 -8.20
N LEU A 44 -1.32 -4.75 -6.93
CA LEU A 44 -0.47 -5.15 -5.79
C LEU A 44 -0.68 -6.61 -5.34
N SER A 45 -1.64 -7.32 -5.91
CA SER A 45 -1.93 -8.69 -5.53
C SER A 45 -1.29 -9.70 -6.49
N ASP A 46 -0.12 -10.23 -6.12
CA ASP A 46 0.23 -11.61 -6.43
C ASP A 46 0.14 -12.44 -5.13
N GLN A 47 -1.11 -12.76 -4.76
CA GLN A 47 -1.37 -13.89 -3.87
C GLN A 47 -1.56 -15.15 -4.74
N THR A 48 -0.54 -15.52 -5.53
CA THR A 48 -0.56 -16.76 -6.33
C THR A 48 0.66 -17.63 -6.06
N ALA A 49 0.93 -17.94 -4.79
CA ALA A 49 1.67 -19.16 -4.42
C ALA A 49 1.55 -19.43 -2.92
N GLY A 50 0.61 -20.29 -2.50
CA GLY A 50 0.64 -20.75 -1.11
C GLY A 50 -0.62 -21.37 -0.52
N HIS A 51 -1.21 -22.38 -1.16
CA HIS A 51 -1.67 -23.52 -0.39
C HIS A 51 -1.57 -24.79 -1.22
N LEU A 52 -0.91 -25.78 -0.61
CA LEU A 52 -0.63 -27.12 -1.11
C LEU A 52 -1.91 -27.89 -1.47
#